data_AF-A0A8J8NMS1-F1
#
_entry.id   AF-A0A8J8NMS1-F1
#
_cell.length_a   1.000
_cell.length_b   1.000
_cell.length_c   1.000
_cell.angle_alpha   90.00
_cell.angle_beta   90.00
_cell.angle_gamma   90.00
#
_symmetry.space_group_name_H-M   'P 1'
#
loop_
_entity.id
_entity.type
_entity.pdbx_description
1 polymer ?
#
loop_
_entity_poly.entity_id
_entity_poly.type
_entity_poly.pdbx_seq_one_letter_code
_entity_poly.pdbx_strand_id
1 'polypeptide(L)'
;MKESIKKLFQLLKNESNKVDITQLKAYFHQENIHNLNPTLFKRVNDMARKFNFELEMNESQFVQFFMASDLLSTTQPPSLYDFMLLFEMLDEQRTGMISAVNLRNFLELAERMKQADFDIKKYNDQLALREDIKERFHMIEEDLEDLIAEFDLTGDRLISPEEFYNIIMAFYE
;
A
#
# COMPACT_ATOMS: atom_id res chain seq x y z
N MET A 1 -4.12 7.47 -8.47
CA MET A 1 -3.22 6.32 -8.21
C MET A 1 -3.79 5.00 -8.74
N LYS A 2 -4.98 4.53 -8.31
CA LYS A 2 -5.60 3.28 -8.80
C LYS A 2 -5.79 3.24 -10.32
N GLU A 3 -6.23 4.34 -10.93
CA GLU A 3 -6.33 4.42 -12.40
C GLU A 3 -4.98 4.32 -13.10
N SER A 4 -3.93 4.91 -12.52
CA SER A 4 -2.57 4.81 -13.06
C SER A 4 -2.03 3.37 -12.96
N ILE A 5 -2.28 2.69 -11.84
CA ILE A 5 -1.93 1.26 -11.67
C ILE A 5 -2.73 0.39 -12.64
N LYS A 6 -4.01 0.67 -12.84
CA LYS A 6 -4.83 -0.03 -13.83
C LYS A 6 -4.36 0.20 -15.27
N LYS A 7 -3.99 1.43 -15.63
CA LYS A 7 -3.39 1.74 -16.93
C LYS A 7 -2.10 0.96 -17.13
N LEU A 8 -1.24 0.90 -16.10
CA LEU A 8 -0.02 0.10 -16.12
C LEU A 8 -0.33 -1.40 -16.31
N PHE A 9 -1.34 -1.93 -15.61
CA PHE A 9 -1.79 -3.31 -15.80
C PHE A 9 -2.24 -3.57 -17.24
N GLN A 10 -3.03 -2.66 -17.84
CA GLN A 10 -3.47 -2.80 -19.23
C GLN A 10 -2.31 -2.76 -20.24
N LEU A 11 -1.23 -2.05 -19.92
CA LEU A 11 -0.03 -1.99 -20.76
C LEU A 11 0.82 -3.26 -20.68
N LEU A 12 0.87 -3.91 -19.50
CA LEU A 12 1.77 -5.03 -19.23
C LEU A 12 1.10 -6.41 -19.30
N LYS A 13 -0.23 -6.47 -19.42
CA LYS A 13 -0.94 -7.76 -19.43
C LYS A 13 -0.64 -8.56 -20.70
N ASN A 14 -0.56 -9.87 -20.55
CA ASN A 14 -0.47 -10.85 -21.62
C ASN A 14 -1.86 -11.16 -22.21
N GLU A 15 -1.89 -12.04 -23.21
CA GLU A 15 -3.11 -12.50 -23.88
C GLU A 15 -4.12 -13.15 -22.91
N SER A 16 -3.64 -13.68 -21.79
CA SER A 16 -4.46 -14.29 -20.72
C SER A 16 -5.00 -13.27 -19.71
N ASN A 17 -4.86 -11.96 -19.95
CA ASN A 17 -5.19 -10.88 -19.02
C ASN A 17 -4.49 -10.99 -17.66
N LYS A 18 -3.22 -11.40 -17.66
CA LYS A 18 -2.37 -11.40 -16.47
C LYS A 18 -1.04 -10.72 -16.73
N VAL A 19 -0.39 -10.25 -15.68
CA VAL A 19 0.97 -9.71 -15.75
C VAL A 19 1.95 -10.74 -15.22
N ASP A 20 2.91 -11.12 -16.04
CA ASP A 20 4.02 -11.98 -15.67
C ASP A 20 5.05 -11.21 -14.83
N ILE A 21 5.51 -11.80 -13.72
CA ILE A 21 6.42 -11.15 -12.78
C ILE A 21 7.80 -10.86 -13.39
N THR A 22 8.25 -11.69 -14.34
CA THR A 22 9.51 -11.51 -15.05
C THR A 22 9.42 -10.34 -16.02
N GLN A 23 8.30 -10.21 -16.73
CA GLN A 23 8.02 -9.06 -17.60
C GLN A 23 7.94 -7.77 -16.77
N LEU A 24 7.25 -7.80 -15.63
CA LEU A 24 7.18 -6.65 -14.71
C LEU A 24 8.57 -6.24 -14.20
N LYS A 25 9.38 -7.21 -13.79
CA LYS A 25 10.76 -6.95 -13.33
C LYS A 25 11.62 -6.34 -14.43
N ALA A 26 11.53 -6.85 -15.66
CA ALA A 26 12.27 -6.33 -16.80
C ALA A 26 11.85 -4.88 -17.11
N TYR A 27 10.54 -4.61 -17.13
CA TYR A 27 10.00 -3.27 -17.31
C TYR A 27 10.51 -2.30 -16.24
N PHE A 28 10.52 -2.70 -14.97
CA PHE A 28 11.03 -1.86 -13.88
C PHE A 28 12.53 -1.60 -13.97
N HIS A 29 13.29 -2.54 -14.50
CA HIS A 29 14.70 -2.32 -14.77
C HIS A 29 14.89 -1.28 -15.88
N GLN A 30 14.13 -1.38 -16.98
CA GLN A 30 14.16 -0.44 -18.10
C GLN A 30 13.74 0.98 -17.69
N GLU A 31 12.68 1.12 -16.89
CA GLU A 31 12.18 2.40 -16.38
C GLU A 31 12.98 2.95 -15.19
N ASN A 32 14.14 2.37 -14.89
CA ASN A 32 15.03 2.81 -13.81
C ASN A 32 14.38 2.82 -12.40
N ILE A 33 13.34 2.02 -12.19
CA ILE A 33 12.59 1.95 -10.91
C ILE A 33 13.49 1.45 -9.78
N HIS A 34 14.49 0.62 -10.07
CA HIS A 34 15.46 0.16 -9.07
C HIS A 34 16.24 1.31 -8.39
N ASN A 35 16.36 2.47 -9.04
CA ASN A 35 16.94 3.67 -8.44
C ASN A 35 15.88 4.62 -7.89
N LEU A 36 14.75 4.78 -8.60
CA LEU A 36 13.67 5.70 -8.22
C LEU A 36 12.84 5.21 -7.03
N ASN A 37 12.59 3.90 -6.96
CA ASN A 37 11.90 3.24 -5.87
C ASN A 37 12.51 1.85 -5.61
N PRO A 38 13.65 1.79 -4.88
CA PRO A 38 14.36 0.54 -4.67
C PRO A 38 13.58 -0.45 -3.81
N THR A 39 12.69 0.03 -2.93
CA THR A 39 11.82 -0.80 -2.09
C THR A 39 10.82 -1.58 -2.95
N LEU A 40 10.15 -0.90 -3.88
CA LEU A 40 9.24 -1.53 -4.84
C LEU A 40 9.97 -2.52 -5.75
N PHE A 41 11.19 -2.18 -6.19
CA PHE A 41 12.00 -3.09 -7.00
C PHE A 41 12.46 -4.34 -6.23
N LYS A 42 12.93 -4.17 -4.99
CA LYS A 42 13.28 -5.26 -4.06
C LYS A 42 12.10 -6.21 -3.91
N ARG A 43 10.90 -5.66 -3.70
CA ARG A 43 9.66 -6.43 -3.56
C ARG A 43 9.32 -7.26 -4.81
N VAL A 44 9.36 -6.65 -6.01
CA VAL A 44 9.16 -7.40 -7.27
C VAL A 44 10.20 -8.50 -7.43
N ASN A 45 11.46 -8.22 -7.11
CA ASN A 45 12.53 -9.19 -7.20
C ASN A 45 12.39 -10.36 -6.21
N ASP A 46 12.00 -10.07 -4.96
CA ASP A 46 11.80 -11.07 -3.92
C ASP A 46 10.58 -11.95 -4.24
N MET A 47 9.51 -11.35 -4.76
CA MET A 47 8.35 -12.08 -5.26
C MET A 47 8.73 -12.98 -6.44
N ALA A 48 9.48 -12.46 -7.42
CA ALA A 48 9.95 -13.27 -8.55
C ALA A 48 10.79 -14.46 -8.08
N ARG A 49 11.69 -14.27 -7.10
CA ARG A 49 12.49 -15.35 -6.52
C ARG A 49 11.64 -16.38 -5.78
N LYS A 50 10.69 -15.94 -4.96
CA LYS A 50 9.81 -16.82 -4.17
C LYS A 50 9.01 -17.79 -5.05
N PHE A 51 8.59 -17.33 -6.23
CA PHE A 51 7.80 -18.12 -7.18
C PHE A 51 8.63 -18.61 -8.38
N ASN A 52 9.96 -18.66 -8.28
CA ASN A 52 10.86 -19.13 -9.35
C ASN A 52 10.58 -18.49 -10.73
N PHE A 53 10.19 -17.22 -10.76
CA PHE A 53 9.90 -16.44 -11.97
C PHE A 53 8.66 -16.88 -12.77
N GLU A 54 7.79 -17.73 -12.19
CA GLU A 54 6.60 -18.27 -12.86
C GLU A 54 5.28 -17.62 -12.39
N LEU A 55 5.35 -16.59 -11.54
CA LEU A 55 4.14 -15.94 -11.02
C LEU A 55 3.47 -15.07 -12.10
N GLU A 56 2.17 -15.29 -12.29
CA GLU A 56 1.29 -14.41 -13.04
C GLU A 56 0.24 -13.79 -12.12
N MET A 57 0.05 -12.47 -12.21
CA MET A 57 -0.92 -11.73 -11.40
C MET A 57 -2.12 -11.29 -12.23
N ASN A 58 -3.33 -11.51 -11.71
CA ASN A 58 -4.54 -10.87 -12.24
C ASN A 58 -4.65 -9.40 -11.82
N GLU A 59 -5.61 -8.64 -12.35
CA GLU A 59 -5.75 -7.19 -12.07
C GLU A 59 -5.88 -6.91 -10.56
N SER A 60 -6.65 -7.72 -9.84
CA SER A 60 -6.87 -7.53 -8.40
C SER A 60 -5.57 -7.73 -7.63
N GLN A 61 -4.87 -8.83 -7.89
CA GLN A 61 -3.58 -9.14 -7.28
C GLN A 61 -2.53 -8.07 -7.59
N PHE A 62 -2.53 -7.57 -8.83
CA PHE A 62 -1.62 -6.51 -9.25
C PHE A 62 -1.90 -5.20 -8.51
N VAL A 63 -3.17 -4.80 -8.39
CA VAL A 63 -3.54 -3.61 -7.62
C VAL A 63 -3.19 -3.77 -6.14
N GLN A 64 -3.47 -4.93 -5.56
CA GLN A 64 -3.14 -5.25 -4.18
C GLN A 64 -1.64 -5.15 -3.92
N PHE A 65 -0.83 -5.69 -4.82
CA PHE A 65 0.61 -5.62 -4.78
C PHE A 65 1.10 -4.17 -4.72
N PHE A 66 0.73 -3.30 -5.66
CA PHE A 66 1.24 -1.93 -5.69
C PHE A 66 0.81 -1.09 -4.48
N MET A 67 -0.29 -1.45 -3.85
CA MET A 67 -0.80 -0.76 -2.66
C MET A 67 -0.35 -1.41 -1.35
N ALA A 68 0.45 -2.48 -1.42
CA ALA A 68 0.95 -3.22 -0.26
C ALA A 68 -0.13 -3.84 0.64
N SER A 69 -1.37 -3.89 0.18
CA SER A 69 -2.48 -4.48 0.96
C SER A 69 -2.33 -5.98 1.18
N ASP A 70 -1.62 -6.68 0.29
CA ASP A 70 -1.28 -8.10 0.42
C ASP A 70 -0.31 -8.38 1.56
N LEU A 71 0.35 -7.34 2.11
CA LEU A 71 1.21 -7.44 3.29
C LEU A 71 0.41 -7.38 4.59
N LEU A 72 -0.85 -6.92 4.53
CA LEU A 72 -1.74 -6.85 5.68
C LEU A 72 -2.82 -7.93 5.56
N SER A 73 -2.90 -8.80 6.55
CA SER A 73 -4.03 -9.74 6.66
C SER A 73 -5.06 -9.18 7.64
N THR A 74 -6.32 -9.60 7.54
CA THR A 74 -7.33 -9.29 8.57
C THR A 74 -7.33 -10.31 9.71
N THR A 75 -6.65 -11.45 9.53
CA THR A 75 -6.73 -12.58 10.45
C THR A 75 -5.44 -12.84 11.23
N GLN A 76 -4.32 -12.28 10.78
CA GLN A 76 -3.02 -12.50 11.40
C GLN A 76 -2.12 -11.27 11.22
N PRO A 77 -1.28 -10.94 12.21
CA PRO A 77 -0.34 -9.84 12.09
C PRO A 77 0.66 -10.10 10.95
N PRO A 78 1.19 -9.03 10.32
CA PRO A 78 2.23 -9.17 9.30
C PRO A 78 3.50 -9.79 9.89
N SER A 79 4.27 -10.50 9.06
CA SER A 79 5.59 -10.96 9.50
C SER A 79 6.54 -9.76 9.69
N LEU A 80 7.63 -9.93 10.44
CA LEU A 80 8.65 -8.88 10.59
C LEU A 80 9.17 -8.38 9.23
N TYR A 81 9.28 -9.28 8.24
CA TYR A 81 9.67 -8.91 6.89
C TYR A 81 8.62 -8.03 6.21
N ASP A 82 7.34 -8.41 6.29
CA ASP A 82 6.24 -7.65 5.69
C ASP A 82 6.08 -6.29 6.37
N PHE A 83 6.28 -6.24 7.68
CA PHE A 83 6.33 -5.02 8.48
C PHE A 83 7.44 -4.08 8.02
N MET A 84 8.69 -4.56 7.93
CA MET A 84 9.81 -3.74 7.47
C MET A 84 9.58 -3.22 6.06
N LEU A 85 9.01 -4.04 5.19
CA LEU A 85 8.70 -3.67 3.82
C LEU A 85 7.62 -2.58 3.75
N LEU A 86 6.58 -2.67 4.58
CA LEU A 86 5.57 -1.61 4.73
C LEU A 86 6.21 -0.31 5.20
N PHE A 87 7.04 -0.37 6.25
CA PHE A 87 7.75 0.80 6.76
C PHE A 87 8.62 1.46 5.68
N GLU A 88 9.45 0.68 4.97
CA GLU A 88 10.30 1.15 3.88
C GLU A 88 9.50 1.74 2.70
N MET A 89 8.24 1.34 2.52
CA MET A 89 7.34 1.92 1.51
C MET A 89 6.73 3.25 1.96
N LEU A 90 6.56 3.46 3.27
CA LEU A 90 6.02 4.70 3.83
C LEU A 90 7.10 5.76 4.09
N ASP A 91 8.30 5.34 4.45
CA ASP A 91 9.47 6.22 4.54
C ASP A 91 10.13 6.40 3.15
N GLU A 92 9.38 6.99 2.21
CA GLU A 92 9.84 7.22 0.83
C GLU A 92 11.15 8.02 0.78
N GLN A 93 11.38 8.89 1.76
CA GLN A 93 12.56 9.75 1.87
C GLN A 93 13.74 9.08 2.59
N ARG A 94 13.56 7.85 3.10
CA ARG A 94 14.60 7.07 3.81
C ARG A 94 15.20 7.81 5.00
N THR A 95 14.34 8.53 5.72
CA THR A 95 14.72 9.27 6.92
C THR A 95 14.90 8.37 8.14
N GLY A 96 14.42 7.12 8.07
CA GLY A 96 14.29 6.22 9.20
C GLY A 96 13.03 6.48 10.03
N MET A 97 12.17 7.41 9.59
CA MET A 97 10.97 7.85 10.30
C MET A 97 9.80 8.00 9.32
N ILE A 98 8.58 7.71 9.77
CA ILE A 98 7.36 7.97 9.01
C ILE A 98 6.81 9.33 9.43
N SER A 99 6.65 10.23 8.47
CA SER A 99 5.95 11.49 8.70
C SER A 99 4.43 11.25 8.80
N ALA A 100 3.73 12.12 9.54
CA ALA A 100 2.27 12.13 9.62
C ALA A 100 1.58 12.08 8.25
N VAL A 101 2.13 12.82 7.28
CA VAL A 101 1.62 12.87 5.90
C VAL A 101 1.72 11.51 5.21
N ASN A 102 2.83 10.79 5.39
CA ASN A 102 3.02 9.48 4.80
C ASN A 102 2.10 8.42 5.42
N LEU A 103 1.94 8.45 6.75
CA LEU A 103 1.02 7.56 7.47
C LEU A 103 -0.44 7.80 7.07
N ARG A 104 -0.84 9.07 6.96
CA ARG A 104 -2.17 9.44 6.47
C ARG A 104 -2.43 8.91 5.07
N ASN A 105 -1.50 9.12 4.14
CA ASN A 105 -1.65 8.66 2.76
C ASN A 105 -1.83 7.14 2.70
N PHE A 106 -1.13 6.40 3.56
CA PHE A 106 -1.28 4.96 3.69
C PHE A 106 -2.65 4.54 4.18
N LEU A 107 -3.13 5.09 5.30
CA LEU A 107 -4.44 4.76 5.86
C LEU A 107 -5.56 5.13 4.89
N GLU A 108 -5.43 6.27 4.19
CA GLU A 108 -6.37 6.69 3.16
C GLU A 108 -6.40 5.71 1.99
N LEU A 109 -5.24 5.18 1.57
CA LEU A 109 -5.15 4.15 0.53
C LEU A 109 -5.75 2.83 1.01
N ALA A 110 -5.43 2.37 2.22
CA ALA A 110 -5.94 1.12 2.78
C ALA A 110 -7.48 1.12 2.92
N GLU A 111 -8.06 2.22 3.40
CA GLU A 111 -9.52 2.37 3.52
C GLU A 111 -10.20 2.46 2.15
N ARG A 112 -9.63 3.20 1.20
CA ARG A 112 -10.11 3.23 -0.19
C ARG A 112 -10.08 1.86 -0.86
N MET A 113 -9.14 0.99 -0.49
CA MET A 113 -9.08 -0.38 -0.99
C MET A 113 -10.15 -1.27 -0.36
N LYS A 114 -10.29 -1.22 0.96
CA LYS A 114 -11.34 -1.93 1.71
C LYS A 114 -12.73 -1.59 1.17
N GLN A 115 -12.96 -0.33 0.82
CA GLN A 115 -14.21 0.11 0.22
C GLN A 115 -14.35 -0.26 -1.26
N ALA A 116 -13.24 -0.37 -2.00
CA ALA A 116 -13.28 -0.76 -3.40
C ALA A 116 -13.42 -2.27 -3.64
N ASP A 117 -13.32 -3.09 -2.58
CA ASP A 117 -13.80 -4.47 -2.54
C ASP A 117 -15.34 -4.56 -2.34
N PHE A 118 -16.00 -3.41 -2.13
CA PHE A 118 -17.45 -3.29 -2.06
C PHE A 118 -18.03 -2.88 -3.43
N ASP A 119 -18.69 -3.83 -4.10
CA ASP A 119 -19.49 -3.73 -5.32
C ASP A 119 -19.33 -2.44 -6.17
N ILE A 120 -18.34 -2.48 -7.07
CA ILE A 120 -17.96 -1.43 -8.05
C ILE A 120 -19.18 -0.87 -8.83
N LYS A 121 -20.24 -1.66 -8.98
CA LYS A 121 -21.46 -1.24 -9.68
C LYS A 121 -22.26 -0.21 -8.89
N LYS A 122 -22.31 -0.35 -7.56
CA LYS A 122 -23.04 0.53 -6.64
C LYS A 122 -22.31 1.87 -6.39
N TYR A 123 -20.99 1.85 -6.47
CA TYR A 123 -20.12 3.03 -6.30
C TYR A 123 -20.28 4.04 -7.44
N ASN A 124 -20.32 3.57 -8.69
CA ASN A 124 -20.49 4.45 -9.86
C ASN A 124 -21.87 5.14 -9.88
N ASP A 125 -22.90 4.48 -9.35
CA ASP A 125 -24.25 5.05 -9.26
C ASP A 125 -24.40 6.11 -8.16
N GLN A 126 -23.45 6.22 -7.22
CA GLN A 126 -23.58 7.03 -6.00
C GLN A 126 -22.57 8.18 -5.89
N LEU A 127 -21.60 8.28 -6.80
CA LEU A 127 -20.54 9.29 -6.80
C LEU A 127 -21.03 10.74 -6.94
N ALA A 128 -22.24 10.96 -7.46
CA ALA A 128 -22.80 12.29 -7.64
C ALA A 128 -23.47 12.89 -6.38
N LEU A 129 -23.52 12.16 -5.25
CA LEU A 129 -24.45 12.46 -4.15
C LEU A 129 -23.86 12.40 -2.72
N ARG A 130 -22.54 12.28 -2.55
CA ARG A 130 -21.92 11.85 -1.29
C ARG A 130 -21.13 12.96 -0.56
N GLU A 131 -21.78 13.73 0.32
CA GLU A 131 -21.13 14.65 1.28
C GLU A 131 -20.54 13.93 2.51
N ASP A 132 -21.02 12.71 2.80
CA ASP A 132 -20.61 11.80 3.89
C ASP A 132 -19.12 11.41 3.86
N ILE A 133 -18.52 11.44 2.66
CA ILE A 133 -17.11 11.12 2.46
C ILE A 133 -16.22 12.23 3.04
N LYS A 134 -16.61 13.51 2.91
CA LYS A 134 -15.84 14.65 3.42
C LYS A 134 -15.81 14.69 4.95
N GLU A 135 -16.94 14.45 5.60
CA GLU A 135 -17.04 14.44 7.07
C GLU A 135 -16.22 13.29 7.69
N ARG A 136 -16.24 12.10 7.09
CA ARG A 136 -15.40 10.97 7.55
C ARG A 136 -13.90 11.23 7.39
N PHE A 137 -13.49 11.94 6.34
CA PHE A 137 -12.09 12.29 6.17
C PHE A 137 -11.61 13.35 7.16
N HIS A 138 -12.49 14.25 7.61
CA HIS A 138 -12.12 15.21 8.65
C HIS A 138 -11.99 14.54 10.03
N MET A 139 -12.84 13.55 10.32
CA MET A 139 -12.66 12.70 11.50
C MET A 139 -11.35 11.89 11.44
N ILE A 140 -10.99 11.33 10.27
CA ILE A 140 -9.70 10.65 10.11
C ILE A 140 -8.52 11.61 10.32
N GLU A 141 -8.62 12.89 9.96
CA GLU A 141 -7.54 13.86 10.21
C GLU A 141 -7.39 14.20 11.70
N GLU A 142 -8.49 14.44 12.42
CA GLU A 142 -8.45 14.65 13.88
C GLU A 142 -7.98 13.37 14.61
N ASP A 143 -8.54 12.21 14.26
CA ASP A 143 -8.15 10.92 14.83
C ASP A 143 -6.69 10.55 14.51
N LEU A 144 -6.11 11.04 13.40
CA LEU A 144 -4.72 10.79 13.03
C LEU A 144 -3.74 11.60 13.88
N GLU A 145 -4.09 12.85 14.23
CA GLU A 145 -3.27 13.62 15.17
C GLU A 145 -3.31 13.00 16.57
N ASP A 146 -4.47 12.51 17.01
CA ASP A 146 -4.62 11.78 18.26
C ASP A 146 -3.88 10.43 18.24
N LEU A 147 -3.94 9.67 17.14
CA LEU A 147 -3.19 8.43 16.95
C LEU A 147 -1.68 8.68 16.98
N ILE A 148 -1.20 9.72 16.28
CA ILE A 148 0.22 10.07 16.32
C ILE A 148 0.61 10.46 17.74
N ALA A 149 -0.20 11.27 18.44
CA ALA A 149 0.09 11.64 19.82
C ALA A 149 0.05 10.47 20.81
N GLU A 150 -0.78 9.45 20.58
CA GLU A 150 -0.89 8.25 21.41
C GLU A 150 0.31 7.32 21.24
N PHE A 151 0.81 7.19 20.00
CA PHE A 151 1.86 6.24 19.66
C PHE A 151 3.26 6.86 19.50
N ASP A 152 3.39 8.19 19.40
CA ASP A 152 4.67 8.92 19.45
C ASP A 152 5.20 8.96 20.89
N LEU A 153 5.96 7.93 21.23
CA LEU A 153 6.63 7.74 22.52
C LEU A 153 7.78 8.72 22.72
N THR A 154 8.30 9.33 21.64
CA THR A 154 9.46 10.23 21.68
C THR A 154 9.10 11.72 21.72
N GLY A 155 7.87 12.06 21.32
CA GLY A 155 7.33 13.43 21.29
C GLY A 155 7.86 14.27 20.12
N ASP A 156 8.40 13.65 19.06
CA ASP A 156 9.00 14.32 17.91
C ASP A 156 8.02 14.55 16.74
N ARG A 157 6.77 14.10 16.90
CA ARG A 157 5.68 14.12 15.91
C ARG A 157 5.98 13.32 14.65
N LEU A 158 6.90 12.38 14.75
CA LEU A 158 7.21 11.37 13.74
C LEU A 158 6.91 9.99 14.34
N ILE A 159 6.87 9.00 13.47
CA ILE A 159 6.65 7.61 13.87
C ILE A 159 7.91 6.82 13.52
N SER A 160 8.64 6.41 14.55
CA SER A 160 9.77 5.49 14.47
C SER A 160 9.32 4.07 14.10
N PRO A 161 10.25 3.18 13.71
CA PRO A 161 9.91 1.78 13.42
C PRO A 161 9.20 1.07 14.58
N GLU A 162 9.64 1.29 15.82
CA GLU A 162 9.04 0.68 17.01
C GLU A 162 7.61 1.17 17.25
N GLU A 163 7.35 2.46 17.04
CA GLU A 163 6.02 3.05 17.21
C GLU A 163 5.08 2.59 16.09
N PHE A 164 5.57 2.50 14.85
CA PHE A 164 4.81 1.93 13.74
C PHE A 164 4.46 0.46 13.99
N TYR A 165 5.36 -0.32 14.58
CA TYR A 165 5.08 -1.69 14.98
C TYR A 165 3.93 -1.78 15.97
N ASN A 166 3.93 -0.92 16.99
CA ASN A 166 2.86 -0.88 17.99
C ASN A 166 1.50 -0.51 17.36
N ILE A 167 1.47 0.47 16.45
CA ILE A 167 0.25 0.85 15.72
C ILE A 167 -0.32 -0.34 14.95
N ILE A 168 0.55 -1.05 14.20
CA ILE A 168 0.12 -2.20 13.40
C ILE A 168 -0.36 -3.34 14.30
N MET A 169 0.33 -3.64 15.40
CA MET A 169 -0.05 -4.72 16.31
C MET A 169 -1.35 -4.43 17.06
N ALA A 170 -1.61 -3.17 17.44
CA ALA A 170 -2.86 -2.78 18.08
C ALA A 170 -4.10 -3.05 17.21
N PHE A 171 -3.95 -3.10 15.88
CA PHE A 171 -5.04 -3.48 14.96
C PHE A 171 -5.42 -4.97 15.05
N TYR A 172 -4.55 -5.82 15.60
CA TYR A 172 -4.75 -7.28 15.71
C TYR A 172 -5.09 -7.76 17.13
N GLU A 173 -5.14 -6.85 18.10
CA GLU A 173 -5.57 -7.11 19.49
C GLU A 173 -7.09 -6.88 19.66
#